data_AF-D3UYS4-F1
#
_entry.id   AF-D3UYS4-F1
#
_cell.length_a   1.000
_cell.length_b   1.000
_cell.length_c   1.000
_cell.angle_alpha   90.00
_cell.angle_beta   90.00
_cell.angle_gamma   90.00
#
_symmetry.space_group_name_H-M   'P 1'
#
loop_
_entity.id
_entity.type
_entity.pdbx_description
1 polymer ?
#
loop_
_entity_poly.entity_id
_entity_poly.type
_entity_poly.pdbx_seq_one_letter_code
_entity_poly.pdbx_strand_id
1 'polypeptide(L)'
;MTWIKPSFLWMMYRAGWGTKDSGQERILAIDITHEGFREILQQGVISHYDPDLFYSQEEWKKEVQQSDVVIQWDPERDIHLNKLEQRTIQIGLRNQAVERYVNKWIINIEDITNRAHQIHELVKMNKLDMAYNLLPEETIYLE
;
A
#
# COMPACT_ATOMS: atom_id res chain seq x y z
N MET A 1 6.10 11.70 7.17
CA MET A 1 5.32 11.04 6.10
C MET A 1 5.39 9.54 6.38
N THR A 2 4.25 8.86 6.35
CA THR A 2 4.15 7.39 6.34
C THR A 2 3.40 6.96 5.08
N TRP A 3 3.50 5.68 4.71
CA TRP A 3 2.87 5.15 3.50
C TRP A 3 2.01 3.93 3.82
N ILE A 4 0.79 3.92 3.29
CA ILE A 4 -0.11 2.77 3.29
C ILE A 4 -0.11 2.15 1.90
N LYS A 5 -0.06 0.82 1.88
CA LYS A 5 0.03 -0.01 0.68
C LYS A 5 -0.90 -1.20 0.78
N PRO A 6 -2.06 -1.16 0.12
CA PRO A 6 -3.01 -2.27 0.15
C PRO A 6 -2.48 -3.53 -0.56
N SER A 7 -1.66 -3.40 -1.61
CA SER A 7 -1.11 -4.55 -2.34
C SER A 7 -0.08 -5.32 -1.52
N PHE A 8 -0.38 -6.59 -1.26
CA PHE A 8 0.49 -7.49 -0.52
C PHE A 8 1.78 -7.80 -1.29
N LEU A 9 1.69 -8.18 -2.57
CA LEU A 9 2.86 -8.57 -3.36
C LEU A 9 3.78 -7.38 -3.64
N TRP A 10 3.23 -6.18 -3.79
CA TRP A 10 4.03 -4.97 -3.82
C TRP A 10 4.80 -4.77 -2.51
N MET A 11 4.15 -4.99 -1.36
CA MET A 11 4.81 -4.91 -0.06
C MET A 11 5.90 -5.97 0.08
N MET A 12 5.70 -7.18 -0.44
CA MET A 12 6.72 -8.23 -0.42
C MET A 12 7.93 -7.88 -1.31
N TYR A 13 7.71 -7.26 -2.46
CA TYR A 13 8.80 -6.69 -3.28
C TYR A 13 9.58 -5.63 -2.50
N ARG A 14 8.88 -4.73 -1.80
CA ARG A 14 9.50 -3.61 -1.09
C ARG A 14 10.33 -4.04 0.13
N ALA A 15 9.80 -5.00 0.89
CA ALA A 15 10.41 -5.55 2.10
C ALA A 15 11.32 -6.75 1.83
N GLY A 16 11.37 -7.24 0.58
CA GLY A 16 12.08 -8.48 0.24
C GLY A 16 11.58 -9.65 1.07
N TRP A 17 10.26 -9.82 1.18
CA TRP A 17 9.61 -10.82 2.04
C TRP A 17 9.98 -10.73 3.53
N GLY A 18 10.44 -9.58 4.02
CA GLY A 18 10.91 -9.43 5.41
C GLY A 18 12.37 -9.85 5.62
N THR A 19 13.14 -10.05 4.53
CA THR A 19 14.53 -10.51 4.60
C THR A 19 15.53 -9.53 3.97
N LYS A 20 15.08 -8.31 3.61
CA LYS A 20 15.92 -7.35 2.86
C LYS A 20 17.02 -6.71 3.70
N ASP A 21 16.69 -6.32 4.94
CA ASP A 21 17.62 -5.73 5.90
C ASP A 21 17.12 -5.98 7.34
N SER A 22 18.01 -5.87 8.33
CA SER A 22 17.69 -6.16 9.74
C SER A 22 16.74 -5.16 10.39
N GLY A 23 16.46 -4.02 9.74
CA GLY A 23 15.43 -3.07 10.16
C GLY A 23 14.05 -3.36 9.57
N GLN A 24 13.93 -4.33 8.66
CA GLN A 24 12.71 -4.67 7.92
C GLN A 24 12.34 -6.16 8.04
N GLU A 25 12.41 -6.71 9.25
CA GLU A 25 12.21 -8.13 9.54
C GLU A 25 10.76 -8.53 9.89
N ARG A 26 9.83 -7.57 9.85
CA ARG A 26 8.42 -7.79 10.22
C ARG A 26 7.48 -7.30 9.15
N ILE A 27 6.48 -8.13 8.86
CA ILE A 27 5.37 -7.81 7.97
C ILE A 27 4.11 -7.70 8.83
N LEU A 28 3.53 -6.50 8.87
CA LEU A 28 2.31 -6.22 9.63
C LEU A 28 1.16 -5.99 8.67
N ALA A 29 0.08 -6.75 8.83
CA ALA A 29 -1.22 -6.42 8.25
C ALA A 29 -1.91 -5.43 9.19
N ILE A 30 -2.40 -4.32 8.63
CA ILE A 30 -3.03 -3.25 9.40
C ILE A 30 -4.44 -3.09 8.85
N ASP A 31 -5.43 -3.37 9.69
CA ASP A 31 -6.82 -3.10 9.36
C ASP A 31 -7.16 -1.68 9.77
N ILE A 32 -7.79 -0.97 8.84
CA ILE A 32 -8.35 0.35 9.10
C ILE A 32 -9.86 0.34 8.95
N THR A 33 -10.54 1.24 9.64
CA THR A 33 -11.98 1.49 9.44
C THR A 33 -12.25 1.80 7.98
N HIS A 34 -13.35 1.25 7.44
CA HIS A 34 -13.82 1.59 6.10
C HIS A 34 -14.08 3.10 5.94
N GLU A 35 -14.67 3.75 6.94
CA GLU A 35 -14.87 5.21 6.98
C GLU A 35 -13.54 5.97 6.87
N GLY A 36 -12.53 5.58 7.65
CA GLY A 36 -11.20 6.17 7.57
C GLY A 36 -10.54 6.00 6.20
N PHE A 37 -10.71 4.84 5.56
CA PHE A 37 -10.22 4.64 4.19
C PHE A 37 -10.93 5.55 3.18
N ARG A 38 -12.25 5.73 3.30
CA ARG A 38 -13.00 6.69 2.48
C ARG A 38 -12.54 8.13 2.70
N GLU A 39 -12.34 8.54 3.95
CA GLU A 39 -11.79 9.87 4.30
C GLU A 39 -10.42 10.09 3.64
N ILE A 40 -9.55 9.07 3.67
CA ILE A 40 -8.23 9.10 3.02
C ILE A 40 -8.38 9.34 1.51
N LEU A 41 -9.22 8.55 0.83
CA LEU A 41 -9.41 8.65 -0.62
C LEU A 41 -9.99 10.01 -1.03
N GLN A 42 -10.95 10.55 -0.26
CA GLN A 42 -11.56 11.87 -0.52
C GLN A 42 -10.58 13.04 -0.37
N GLN A 43 -9.57 12.91 0.50
CA GLN A 43 -8.54 13.93 0.73
C GLN A 43 -7.33 13.81 -0.21
N GLY A 44 -7.25 12.71 -0.96
CA GLY A 44 -6.06 12.35 -1.73
C GLY A 44 -5.80 13.27 -2.92
N VAL A 45 -4.58 13.79 -3.01
CA VAL A 45 -4.09 14.54 -4.18
C VAL A 45 -3.05 13.68 -4.92
N ILE A 46 -3.18 13.52 -6.24
CA ILE A 46 -2.22 12.72 -7.01
C ILE A 46 -0.82 13.36 -7.01
N SER A 47 0.22 12.53 -6.89
CA SER A 47 1.60 13.00 -6.72
C SER A 47 2.31 13.35 -8.03
N HIS A 48 1.63 13.30 -9.17
CA HIS A 48 2.15 13.79 -10.44
C HIS A 48 1.18 14.81 -11.00
N TYR A 49 1.71 15.75 -11.78
CA TYR A 49 0.86 16.67 -12.51
C TYR A 49 0.04 15.89 -13.54
N ASP A 50 -1.25 16.21 -13.62
CA ASP A 50 -2.17 15.73 -14.64
C ASP A 50 -2.95 16.94 -15.17
N PRO A 51 -2.80 17.30 -16.46
CA PRO A 51 -3.47 18.46 -17.03
C PRO A 51 -4.99 18.32 -17.11
N ASP A 52 -5.54 17.10 -16.96
CA ASP A 52 -6.99 16.88 -16.93
C ASP A 52 -7.57 17.13 -15.52
N LEU A 53 -6.72 17.16 -14.48
CA LEU A 53 -7.13 17.34 -13.08
C LEU A 53 -6.74 18.70 -12.50
N PHE A 54 -5.72 19.37 -13.05
CA PHE A 54 -5.21 20.64 -12.55
C PHE A 54 -5.04 21.65 -13.66
N TYR A 55 -5.34 22.92 -13.38
CA TYR A 55 -5.20 24.01 -14.34
C TYR A 55 -3.74 24.33 -14.65
N SER A 56 -2.85 24.22 -13.65
CA SER A 56 -1.42 24.45 -13.84
C SER A 56 -0.53 23.63 -12.90
N GLN A 57 0.76 23.54 -13.24
CA GLN A 57 1.74 22.88 -12.37
C GLN A 57 1.92 23.60 -11.03
N GLU A 58 1.77 24.93 -10.99
CA GLU A 58 1.85 25.72 -9.77
C GLU A 58 0.68 25.41 -8.83
N GLU A 59 -0.54 25.34 -9.35
CA GLU A 59 -1.73 24.94 -8.59
C GLU A 59 -1.56 23.52 -8.03
N TRP A 60 -1.22 22.57 -8.88
CA TRP A 60 -0.97 21.18 -8.47
C TRP A 60 0.09 21.09 -7.35
N LYS A 61 1.22 21.79 -7.49
CA LYS A 61 2.26 21.81 -6.45
C LYS A 61 1.73 22.36 -5.13
N LYS A 62 0.89 23.39 -5.18
CA LYS A 62 0.27 23.99 -3.99
C LYS A 62 -0.69 23.00 -3.32
N GLU A 63 -1.58 22.36 -4.09
CA GLU A 63 -2.49 21.33 -3.59
C GLU A 63 -1.72 20.15 -2.96
N VAL A 64 -0.71 19.63 -3.65
CA VAL A 64 0.15 18.57 -3.13
C VAL A 64 0.93 19.02 -1.90
N GLN A 65 1.28 20.30 -1.74
CA GLN A 65 1.98 20.82 -0.56
C GLN A 65 1.04 21.06 0.63
N GLN A 66 -0.23 21.35 0.36
CA GLN A 66 -1.24 21.63 1.39
C GLN A 66 -1.97 20.37 1.86
N SER A 67 -2.03 19.32 1.03
CA SER A 67 -2.73 18.09 1.39
C SER A 67 -2.02 17.26 2.47
N ASP A 68 -2.79 16.61 3.32
CA ASP A 68 -2.28 15.62 4.26
C ASP A 68 -2.22 14.20 3.67
N VAL A 69 -2.83 13.99 2.49
CA VAL A 69 -2.90 12.72 1.78
C VAL A 69 -2.43 12.88 0.33
N VAL A 70 -1.40 12.14 -0.04
CA VAL A 70 -0.86 12.12 -1.42
C VAL A 70 -0.98 10.73 -2.02
N ILE A 71 -1.56 10.62 -3.22
CA ILE A 71 -1.79 9.36 -3.91
C ILE A 71 -0.74 9.15 -5.01
N GLN A 72 -0.19 7.95 -5.04
CA GLN A 72 0.75 7.46 -6.05
C GLN A 72 0.22 6.17 -6.68
N TRP A 73 0.52 5.98 -7.96
CA TRP A 73 0.20 4.75 -8.68
C TRP A 73 1.50 4.06 -9.09
N ASP A 74 1.84 2.99 -8.39
CA ASP A 74 3.04 2.20 -8.68
C ASP A 74 2.69 1.00 -9.57
N PRO A 75 3.67 0.44 -10.31
CA PRO A 75 3.44 -0.85 -10.97
C PRO A 75 3.14 -1.92 -9.92
N GLU A 76 2.17 -2.78 -10.19
CA GLU A 76 1.87 -3.96 -9.38
C GLU A 76 2.97 -5.04 -9.55
N ARG A 77 2.91 -6.09 -8.72
CA ARG A 77 3.83 -7.22 -8.70
C ARG A 77 3.09 -8.54 -8.84
N ASP A 78 3.66 -9.44 -9.62
CA ASP A 78 3.25 -10.84 -9.59
C ASP A 78 3.85 -11.56 -8.38
N ILE A 79 3.53 -12.85 -8.22
CA ILE A 79 4.00 -13.66 -7.09
C ILE A 79 5.53 -13.90 -7.12
N HIS A 80 6.15 -13.71 -8.28
CA HIS A 80 7.61 -13.75 -8.47
C HIS A 80 8.25 -12.36 -8.30
N LEU A 81 7.47 -11.35 -7.94
CA LEU A 81 7.86 -9.95 -7.79
C LEU A 81 8.33 -9.27 -9.08
N ASN A 82 7.91 -9.76 -10.25
CA ASN A 82 8.08 -9.06 -11.51
C ASN A 82 7.08 -7.90 -11.62
N LYS A 83 7.46 -6.85 -12.35
CA LYS A 83 6.56 -5.71 -12.60
C LYS A 83 5.42 -6.12 -13.54
N LEU A 84 4.20 -5.75 -13.19
CA LEU A 84 3.03 -5.87 -14.05
C LEU A 84 2.67 -4.51 -14.68
N GLU A 85 1.89 -4.53 -15.75
CA GLU A 85 1.36 -3.32 -16.40
C GLU A 85 0.29 -2.64 -15.54
N GLN A 86 -0.53 -3.43 -14.84
CA GLN A 86 -1.49 -2.93 -13.87
C GLN A 86 -0.78 -2.11 -12.79
N ARG A 87 -1.45 -1.04 -12.35
CA ARG A 87 -0.97 -0.21 -11.26
C ARG A 87 -1.76 -0.42 -9.98
N THR A 88 -1.09 -0.18 -8.86
CA THR A 88 -1.62 -0.31 -7.52
C THR A 88 -1.43 0.98 -6.74
N ILE A 89 -2.36 1.26 -5.84
CA ILE A 89 -2.38 2.50 -5.09
C ILE A 89 -1.32 2.52 -4.00
N GLN A 90 -0.70 3.69 -3.84
CA GLN A 90 0.20 4.05 -2.75
C GLN A 90 -0.32 5.32 -2.12
N ILE A 91 -0.51 5.30 -0.80
CA ILE A 91 -1.12 6.42 -0.09
C ILE A 91 -0.11 6.97 0.90
N GLY A 92 0.35 8.19 0.67
CA GLY A 92 1.24 8.93 1.58
C GLY A 92 0.43 9.75 2.55
N LEU A 93 0.64 9.53 3.84
CA LEU A 93 0.00 10.29 4.93
C LEU A 93 1.02 11.16 5.66
N ARG A 94 0.64 12.41 5.94
CA ARG A 94 1.40 13.35 6.78
C ARG A 94 0.48 14.21 7.65
N ASN A 95 1.08 14.96 8.57
CA ASN A 95 0.40 15.88 9.50
C ASN A 95 -0.83 15.22 10.16
N GLN A 96 -2.04 15.80 10.03
CA GLN A 96 -3.23 15.32 10.73
C GLN A 96 -3.68 13.94 10.24
N ALA A 97 -3.42 13.58 8.98
CA ALA A 97 -3.76 12.25 8.47
C ALA A 97 -2.96 11.14 9.20
N VAL A 98 -1.72 11.41 9.63
CA VAL A 98 -0.94 10.45 10.45
C VAL A 98 -1.57 10.32 11.84
N GLU A 99 -1.96 11.44 12.45
CA GLU A 99 -2.61 11.42 13.77
C GLU A 99 -3.93 10.65 13.73
N ARG A 100 -4.75 10.84 12.69
CA ARG A 100 -6.00 10.09 12.51
C ARG A 100 -5.73 8.62 12.21
N TYR A 101 -4.75 8.31 11.37
CA TYR A 101 -4.37 6.93 11.08
C TYR A 101 -4.05 6.16 12.36
N VAL A 102 -3.15 6.68 13.18
CA VAL A 102 -2.70 6.00 14.40
C VAL A 102 -3.77 5.96 15.48
N ASN A 103 -4.52 7.05 15.70
CA ASN A 103 -5.40 7.17 16.87
C ASN A 103 -6.88 6.87 16.59
N LYS A 104 -7.30 6.77 15.32
CA LYS A 104 -8.71 6.64 14.95
C LYS A 104 -8.98 5.56 13.91
N TRP A 105 -8.17 5.49 12.85
CA TRP A 105 -8.49 4.63 11.71
C TRP A 105 -8.00 3.21 11.90
N ILE A 106 -6.82 2.97 12.50
CA ILE A 106 -6.35 1.61 12.79
C ILE A 106 -7.26 0.95 13.82
N ILE A 107 -7.77 -0.24 13.48
CA ILE A 107 -8.61 -1.06 14.36
C ILE A 107 -7.97 -2.40 14.72
N ASN A 108 -7.01 -2.88 13.93
CA ASN A 108 -6.28 -4.10 14.21
C ASN A 108 -4.89 -4.07 13.57
N ILE A 109 -3.93 -4.75 14.20
CA ILE A 109 -2.59 -4.97 13.69
C ILE A 109 -2.24 -6.45 13.91
N GLU A 110 -2.01 -7.17 12.82
CA GLU A 110 -1.62 -8.57 12.83
C GLU A 110 -0.18 -8.72 12.31
N ASP A 111 0.67 -9.43 13.06
CA ASP A 111 1.98 -9.85 12.57
C ASP A 111 1.83 -11.08 11.67
N ILE A 112 1.96 -10.87 10.37
CA ILE A 112 1.84 -11.91 9.34
C ILE A 112 3.21 -12.34 8.79
N THR A 113 4.30 -12.06 9.51
CA THR A 113 5.68 -12.36 9.07
C THR A 113 5.85 -13.83 8.72
N ASN A 114 5.31 -14.74 9.55
CA ASN A 114 5.38 -16.18 9.28
C ASN A 114 4.62 -16.57 8.01
N ARG A 115 3.46 -15.96 7.75
CA ARG A 115 2.68 -16.18 6.52
C ARG A 115 3.45 -15.70 5.29
N ALA A 116 4.07 -14.51 5.36
CA ALA A 116 4.92 -13.99 4.30
C ALA A 116 6.10 -14.92 3.98
N HIS A 117 6.83 -15.37 5.01
CA HIS A 117 7.92 -16.34 4.82
C HIS A 117 7.43 -17.66 4.23
N GLN A 118 6.29 -18.18 4.68
CA GLN A 118 5.72 -19.42 4.15
C GLN A 118 5.38 -19.29 2.66
N ILE A 119 4.76 -18.19 2.24
CA ILE A 119 4.48 -17.93 0.82
C ILE A 119 5.79 -17.87 0.04
N HIS A 120 6.79 -17.13 0.53
CA HIS A 120 8.10 -17.03 -0.14
C HIS A 120 8.76 -18.39 -0.35
N GLU A 121 8.76 -19.26 0.66
CA GLU A 121 9.32 -20.61 0.55
C GLU A 121 8.55 -21.48 -0.45
N LEU A 122 7.21 -21.38 -0.50
CA LEU A 122 6.41 -22.08 -1.51
C LEU A 122 6.73 -21.60 -2.93
N VAL A 123 6.93 -20.30 -3.12
CA VAL A 123 7.36 -19.72 -4.41
C VAL A 123 8.74 -20.25 -4.81
N LYS A 124 9.72 -20.29 -3.90
CA LYS A 124 11.04 -20.88 -4.15
C LYS A 124 10.97 -22.36 -4.54
N MET A 125 10.04 -23.11 -3.94
CA MET A 125 9.79 -24.51 -4.24
C MET A 125 8.92 -24.73 -5.48
N ASN A 126 8.52 -23.66 -6.19
CA ASN A 126 7.61 -23.68 -7.33
C ASN A 126 6.23 -24.33 -7.03
N LYS A 127 5.77 -24.26 -5.77
CA LYS A 127 4.46 -24.73 -5.32
C LYS A 127 3.42 -23.60 -5.39
N LEU A 128 3.21 -23.07 -6.60
CA LEU A 128 2.47 -21.83 -6.80
C LEU A 128 1.02 -21.88 -6.34
N ASP A 129 0.29 -22.98 -6.60
CA ASP A 129 -1.10 -23.11 -6.15
C ASP A 129 -1.25 -22.95 -4.63
N MET A 130 -0.31 -23.54 -3.88
CA MET A 130 -0.28 -23.41 -2.42
C MET A 130 0.08 -21.98 -1.99
N ALA A 131 0.98 -21.32 -2.72
CA ALA A 131 1.39 -19.95 -2.44
C ALA A 131 0.22 -18.97 -2.68
N TYR A 132 -0.49 -19.12 -3.80
CA TYR A 132 -1.68 -18.33 -4.14
C TYR A 132 -2.79 -18.49 -3.11
N ASN A 133 -3.07 -19.71 -2.64
CA ASN A 133 -4.06 -19.96 -1.59
C ASN A 133 -3.72 -19.30 -0.24
N LEU A 134 -2.46 -18.93 -0.02
CA LEU A 134 -2.02 -18.23 1.18
C LEU A 134 -1.95 -16.71 0.99
N LEU A 135 -2.12 -16.16 -0.21
CA LEU A 135 -2.20 -14.71 -0.37
C LEU A 135 -3.43 -14.15 0.37
N PRO A 136 -3.39 -12.88 0.81
CA PRO A 136 -4.60 -12.18 1.23
C PRO A 136 -5.63 -12.15 0.10
N GLU A 137 -6.91 -12.27 0.46
CA GLU A 137 -7.99 -12.14 -0.53
C GLU A 137 -8.12 -10.68 -0.98
N GLU A 138 -8.12 -10.47 -2.30
CA GLU A 138 -8.34 -9.17 -2.90
C GLU A 138 -9.73 -9.13 -3.54
N THR A 139 -10.54 -8.15 -3.17
CA THR A 139 -11.87 -7.91 -3.73
C THR A 139 -11.95 -6.53 -4.36
N ILE A 140 -12.82 -6.36 -5.36
CA ILE A 140 -13.10 -5.04 -5.92
C ILE A 140 -13.62 -4.15 -4.79
N TYR A 141 -13.00 -2.97 -4.65
CA TYR A 141 -13.46 -1.97 -3.71
C TYR A 141 -14.75 -1.32 -4.24
N LEU A 142 -15.83 -1.38 -3.44
CA LEU A 142 -17.14 -0.80 -3.75
C LEU A 142 -17.44 0.26 -2.67
N GLU A 143 -17.77 1.50 -3.09
CA GLU A 143 -18.02 2.65 -2.21
C GLU A 143 -19.40 2.63 -1.52
#